data_AF-A0A938CM92-F1
#
_entry.id   AF-A0A938CM92-F1
#
_cell.length_a   1.000
_cell.length_b   1.000
_cell.length_c   1.000
_cell.angle_alpha   90.00
_cell.angle_beta   90.00
_cell.angle_gamma   90.00
#
_symmetry.space_group_name_H-M   'P 1'
#
loop_
_entity.id
_entity.type
_entity.pdbx_description
1 polymer ?
#
loop_
_entity_poly.entity_id
_entity_poly.type
_entity_poly.pdbx_seq_one_letter_code
_entity_poly.pdbx_strand_id
1 'polypeptide(L)'
;MLTTALALPLWLCSPTADRPGLVSAGNVDGVLTWELGALEPGGSTRHVLLFAFDESHDSLLARMSQARTQFATGADPSPVDSDAPPEKAWIDNDATDFALERTGYFSWRSVRQALRCDRGGQLSQYSYYVHWRDGDGEHRAGNPYHEEETPENLRVLEPMRAAGPREAWGLVETADGALRIRVRALPGEGGCVAVEFVLTNAGAERLDALRFSTYANLEANHDHDNDLSLLDADLGGVLVIDPPTGRCVTLGAL
;
A
#
# COMPACT_ATOMS: atom_id res chain seq x y z
N MET A 1 7.60 -50.84 -22.66
CA MET A 1 8.12 -49.70 -21.86
C MET A 1 7.61 -48.43 -22.53
N LEU A 2 6.53 -47.84 -22.00
CA LEU A 2 6.00 -46.56 -22.47
C LEU A 2 6.63 -45.45 -21.63
N THR A 3 7.38 -44.56 -22.27
CA THR A 3 7.91 -43.34 -21.67
C THR A 3 6.90 -42.21 -21.92
N THR A 4 6.14 -41.85 -20.88
CA THR A 4 5.26 -40.68 -20.90
C THR A 4 6.11 -39.44 -20.63
N ALA A 5 6.37 -38.63 -21.65
CA ALA A 5 7.00 -37.33 -21.50
C ALA A 5 5.95 -36.33 -20.99
N LEU A 6 6.12 -35.85 -19.75
CA LEU A 6 5.43 -34.66 -19.25
C LEU A 6 5.98 -33.44 -20.01
N ALA A 7 5.18 -32.87 -20.90
CA ALA A 7 5.41 -31.52 -21.39
C ALA A 7 4.73 -30.53 -20.41
N LEU A 8 5.52 -29.82 -19.61
CA LEU A 8 5.04 -28.62 -18.92
C LEU A 8 4.73 -27.55 -19.99
N PRO A 9 3.54 -26.93 -19.98
CA PRO A 9 3.35 -25.70 -20.72
C PRO A 9 4.13 -24.59 -20.00
N LEU A 10 5.24 -24.16 -20.60
CA LEU A 10 5.81 -22.85 -20.33
C LEU A 10 4.75 -21.82 -20.71
N TRP A 11 4.14 -21.20 -19.70
CA TRP A 11 3.24 -20.08 -19.87
C TRP A 11 4.03 -18.97 -20.57
N LEU A 12 3.64 -18.70 -21.81
CA LEU A 12 4.03 -17.51 -22.55
C LEU A 12 3.51 -16.29 -21.79
N CYS A 13 4.39 -15.58 -21.08
CA CYS A 13 4.10 -14.22 -20.64
C CYS A 13 3.80 -13.39 -21.89
N SER A 14 2.53 -13.06 -22.10
CA SER A 14 2.15 -12.08 -23.12
C SER A 14 2.70 -10.72 -22.71
N PRO A 15 3.27 -9.93 -23.63
CA PRO A 15 3.59 -8.55 -23.35
C PRO A 15 2.28 -7.77 -23.23
N THR A 16 1.92 -7.37 -22.02
CA THR A 16 0.84 -6.40 -21.77
C THR A 16 1.34 -5.01 -22.15
N ALA A 17 1.20 -4.65 -23.42
CA ALA A 17 1.41 -3.29 -23.91
C ALA A 17 0.12 -2.46 -23.74
N ASP A 18 0.29 -1.25 -23.19
CA ASP A 18 -0.61 -0.08 -23.25
C ASP A 18 -2.02 -0.18 -22.63
N ARG A 19 -2.12 -0.64 -21.38
CA ARG A 19 -3.23 -0.22 -20.51
C ARG A 19 -2.70 0.29 -19.17
N PRO A 20 -3.18 1.45 -18.67
CA PRO A 20 -3.02 1.77 -17.26
C PRO A 20 -3.71 0.66 -16.46
N GLY A 21 -2.96 -0.03 -15.61
CA GLY A 21 -3.44 -1.20 -14.90
C GLY A 21 -2.38 -1.82 -13.99
N LEU A 22 -2.83 -2.74 -13.15
CA LEU A 22 -2.00 -3.48 -12.20
C LEU A 22 -0.99 -4.37 -12.94
N VAL A 23 0.29 -4.08 -12.79
CA VAL A 23 1.39 -4.96 -13.24
C VAL A 23 1.96 -5.66 -12.01
N SER A 24 2.01 -6.99 -12.02
CA SER A 24 2.61 -7.80 -10.95
C SER A 24 3.72 -8.68 -11.49
N ALA A 25 4.77 -8.86 -10.70
CA ALA A 25 5.84 -9.83 -10.95
C ALA A 25 6.24 -10.52 -9.63
N GLY A 26 6.13 -11.86 -9.56
CA GLY A 26 6.73 -12.69 -8.51
C GLY A 26 5.77 -13.34 -7.50
N ASN A 27 6.30 -14.31 -6.73
CA ASN A 27 5.59 -15.09 -5.71
C ASN A 27 4.95 -14.18 -4.63
N VAL A 28 3.61 -14.23 -4.54
CA VAL A 28 2.71 -14.34 -3.37
C VAL A 28 2.84 -13.34 -2.18
N ASP A 29 3.94 -12.59 -2.05
CA ASP A 29 4.10 -11.39 -1.20
C ASP A 29 4.21 -10.12 -2.08
N GLY A 30 3.52 -10.13 -3.23
CA GLY A 30 3.88 -9.35 -4.41
C GLY A 30 3.86 -7.82 -4.25
N VAL A 31 4.76 -7.16 -4.97
CA VAL A 31 4.72 -5.71 -5.18
C VAL A 31 3.62 -5.39 -6.19
N LEU A 32 2.72 -4.48 -5.84
CA LEU A 32 1.75 -3.90 -6.78
C LEU A 32 2.27 -2.57 -7.30
N THR A 33 2.20 -2.35 -8.61
CA THR A 33 2.60 -1.10 -9.25
C THR A 33 1.46 -0.51 -10.07
N TRP A 34 1.22 0.78 -9.90
CA TRP A 34 0.28 1.59 -10.68
C TRP A 34 0.99 2.69 -11.44
N GLU A 35 0.59 2.91 -12.69
CA GLU A 35 1.03 4.07 -13.48
C GLU A 35 0.10 5.26 -13.19
N LEU A 36 0.69 6.36 -12.74
CA LEU A 36 -0.01 7.61 -12.39
C LEU A 36 0.12 8.69 -13.48
N GLY A 37 0.87 8.41 -14.55
CA GLY A 37 1.02 9.30 -15.70
C GLY A 37 2.14 10.31 -15.51
N ALA A 38 1.82 11.59 -15.58
CA ALA A 38 2.80 12.67 -15.46
C ALA A 38 2.27 13.80 -14.61
N LEU A 39 3.17 14.57 -14.00
CA LEU A 39 2.85 15.73 -13.17
C LEU A 39 3.57 16.98 -13.68
N GLU A 40 2.78 17.98 -14.06
CA GLU A 40 3.29 19.34 -14.30
C GLU A 40 3.78 19.99 -12.99
N PRO A 41 4.68 20.98 -13.05
CA PRO A 41 5.08 21.78 -11.89
C PRO A 41 3.87 22.32 -11.11
N GLY A 42 3.83 22.07 -9.80
CA GLY A 42 2.71 22.43 -8.93
C GLY A 42 1.46 21.54 -9.07
N GLY A 43 1.47 20.58 -10.01
CA GLY A 43 0.41 19.59 -10.16
C GLY A 43 0.47 18.51 -9.08
N SER A 44 -0.69 17.94 -8.76
CA SER A 44 -0.81 16.85 -7.79
C SER A 44 -1.63 15.70 -8.35
N THR A 45 -1.31 14.49 -7.91
CA THR A 45 -2.16 13.30 -8.08
C THR A 45 -2.39 12.63 -6.73
N ARG A 46 -3.52 11.92 -6.63
CA ARG A 46 -3.95 11.23 -5.42
C ARG A 46 -4.04 9.74 -5.72
N HIS A 47 -3.45 8.92 -4.84
CA HIS A 47 -3.54 7.47 -4.90
C HIS A 47 -3.94 6.95 -3.51
N VAL A 48 -4.86 5.99 -3.45
CA VAL A 48 -5.33 5.43 -2.17
C VAL A 48 -5.18 3.94 -2.20
N LEU A 49 -4.45 3.42 -1.23
CA LEU A 49 -4.40 2.01 -0.95
C LEU A 49 -5.49 1.65 0.05
N LEU A 50 -6.11 0.49 -0.14
CA LEU A 50 -7.09 -0.08 0.77
C LEU A 50 -6.59 -1.42 1.25
N PHE A 51 -6.47 -1.54 2.57
CA PHE A 51 -6.34 -2.81 3.26
C PHE A 51 -7.72 -3.20 3.77
N ALA A 52 -8.17 -4.42 3.47
CA ALA A 52 -9.47 -4.90 3.94
C ALA A 52 -9.44 -6.40 4.26
N PHE A 53 -10.30 -6.78 5.21
CA PHE A 53 -10.35 -8.12 5.77
C PHE A 53 -11.79 -8.57 5.96
N ASP A 54 -12.07 -9.84 5.68
CA ASP A 54 -13.34 -10.43 6.05
C ASP A 54 -13.30 -11.96 6.13
N GLU A 55 -14.40 -12.53 6.63
CA GLU A 55 -14.58 -13.97 6.81
C GLU A 55 -14.78 -14.76 5.50
N SER A 56 -14.96 -14.06 4.37
CA SER A 56 -15.10 -14.65 3.04
C SER A 56 -14.79 -13.65 1.93
N HIS A 57 -14.56 -14.15 0.72
CA HIS A 57 -14.32 -13.34 -0.48
C HIS A 57 -15.51 -12.42 -0.82
N ASP A 58 -16.75 -12.93 -0.75
CA ASP A 58 -17.96 -12.14 -1.03
C ASP A 58 -18.13 -10.97 -0.04
N SER A 59 -17.92 -11.23 1.25
CA SER A 59 -17.95 -10.18 2.28
C SER A 59 -16.83 -9.16 2.07
N LEU A 60 -15.65 -9.61 1.66
CA LEU A 60 -14.52 -8.75 1.35
C LEU A 60 -14.79 -7.86 0.12
N LEU A 61 -15.43 -8.37 -0.92
CA LEU A 61 -15.86 -7.59 -2.09
C LEU A 61 -16.84 -6.47 -1.70
N ALA A 62 -17.82 -6.79 -0.85
CA ALA A 62 -18.77 -5.80 -0.34
C ALA A 62 -18.06 -4.70 0.48
N ARG A 63 -17.12 -5.11 1.35
CA ARG A 63 -16.29 -4.20 2.15
C ARG A 63 -15.43 -3.30 1.29
N MET A 64 -14.75 -3.85 0.28
CA MET A 64 -13.94 -3.07 -0.64
C MET A 64 -14.80 -2.07 -1.40
N SER A 65 -15.95 -2.47 -1.95
CA SER A 65 -16.88 -1.57 -2.64
C SER A 65 -17.33 -0.39 -1.77
N GLN A 66 -17.66 -0.67 -0.50
CA GLN A 66 -17.99 0.36 0.48
C GLN A 66 -16.81 1.30 0.74
N ALA A 67 -15.62 0.76 0.97
CA ALA A 67 -14.41 1.55 1.19
C ALA A 67 -14.07 2.43 -0.02
N ARG A 68 -14.24 1.91 -1.25
CA ARG A 68 -14.06 2.71 -2.48
C ARG A 68 -14.98 3.91 -2.52
N THR A 69 -16.24 3.73 -2.10
CA THR A 69 -17.20 4.83 -1.99
C THR A 69 -16.81 5.81 -0.89
N GLN A 70 -16.45 5.30 0.29
CA GLN A 70 -16.07 6.10 1.46
C GLN A 70 -14.86 7.00 1.18
N PHE A 71 -13.85 6.47 0.49
CA PHE A 71 -12.57 7.15 0.27
C PHE A 71 -12.40 7.70 -1.16
N ALA A 72 -13.47 7.74 -1.95
CA ALA A 72 -13.48 8.30 -3.30
C ALA A 72 -13.03 9.77 -3.31
N THR A 73 -13.40 10.53 -2.27
CA THR A 73 -13.03 11.94 -2.13
C THR A 73 -11.90 12.10 -1.13
N GLY A 74 -10.90 12.92 -1.48
CA GLY A 74 -9.87 13.36 -0.55
C GLY A 74 -10.38 14.49 0.34
N ALA A 75 -9.93 14.50 1.59
CA ALA A 75 -10.04 15.65 2.49
C ALA A 75 -8.63 16.03 2.96
N ASP A 76 -8.45 17.29 3.33
CA ASP A 76 -7.24 17.70 4.02
C ASP A 76 -7.14 17.01 5.39
N PRO A 77 -5.91 16.75 5.86
CA PRO A 77 -5.73 16.10 7.14
C PRO A 77 -6.12 17.00 8.30
N SER A 78 -6.52 16.39 9.41
CA SER A 78 -6.80 17.11 10.65
C SER A 78 -5.50 17.71 11.24
N PRO A 79 -5.57 18.85 11.94
CA PRO A 79 -4.43 19.38 12.68
C PRO A 79 -3.89 18.35 13.69
N VAL A 80 -2.58 18.38 13.95
CA VAL A 80 -1.95 17.50 14.95
C VAL A 80 -1.93 18.19 16.30
N ASP A 81 -2.46 17.52 17.33
CA ASP A 81 -2.54 18.04 18.70
C ASP A 81 -1.29 17.72 19.58
N SER A 82 -0.33 16.94 19.07
CA SER A 82 0.84 16.46 19.84
C SER A 82 2.17 17.14 19.47
N ASP A 83 2.94 17.53 20.50
CA ASP A 83 4.24 18.19 20.37
C ASP A 83 5.37 17.25 19.89
N ALA A 84 5.34 15.95 20.24
CA ALA A 84 6.39 14.99 19.85
C ALA A 84 5.84 13.83 18.99
N PRO A 85 6.54 13.43 17.91
CA PRO A 85 6.12 12.30 17.10
C PRO A 85 6.41 10.99 17.84
N PRO A 86 5.46 10.04 17.90
CA PRO A 86 5.73 8.71 18.41
C PRO A 86 6.67 7.93 17.46
N GLU A 87 7.21 6.80 17.91
CA GLU A 87 7.92 5.85 17.03
C GLU A 87 7.00 5.36 15.91
N LYS A 88 5.74 5.04 16.26
CA LYS A 88 4.66 4.64 15.36
C LYS A 88 3.39 5.40 15.68
N ALA A 89 2.74 5.95 14.67
CA ALA A 89 1.43 6.56 14.78
C ALA A 89 0.35 5.47 14.66
N TRP A 90 -0.12 4.98 15.79
CA TRP A 90 -1.23 4.01 15.84
C TRP A 90 -2.58 4.70 15.68
N ILE A 91 -3.45 4.08 14.89
CA ILE A 91 -4.85 4.43 14.71
C ILE A 91 -5.69 3.16 14.81
N ASP A 92 -6.96 3.29 15.17
CA ASP A 92 -7.86 2.15 15.27
C ASP A 92 -9.32 2.52 14.98
N ASN A 93 -10.13 1.48 14.83
CA ASN A 93 -11.57 1.52 15.00
C ASN A 93 -11.99 0.29 15.84
N ASP A 94 -13.29 0.08 16.00
CA ASP A 94 -13.82 -1.04 16.79
C ASP A 94 -13.48 -2.44 16.25
N ALA A 95 -12.93 -2.55 15.03
CA ALA A 95 -12.71 -3.81 14.33
C ALA A 95 -11.25 -4.09 13.95
N THR A 96 -10.41 -3.06 13.79
CA THR A 96 -9.01 -3.19 13.37
C THR A 96 -8.15 -2.03 13.82
N ASP A 97 -6.83 -2.22 13.73
CA ASP A 97 -5.80 -1.24 14.06
C ASP A 97 -4.84 -1.05 12.88
N PHE A 98 -4.13 0.07 12.85
CA PHE A 98 -3.05 0.29 11.89
C PHE A 98 -1.99 1.18 12.49
N ALA A 99 -0.77 1.08 11.98
CA ALA A 99 0.28 2.00 12.34
C ALA A 99 1.11 2.38 11.12
N LEU A 100 1.65 3.59 11.18
CA LEU A 100 2.68 4.04 10.25
C LEU A 100 3.88 4.58 11.04
N GLU A 101 5.07 4.28 10.55
CA GLU A 101 6.34 4.84 10.98
C GLU A 101 6.60 6.21 10.32
N ARG A 102 7.72 6.82 10.69
CA ARG A 102 8.06 8.23 10.42
C ARG A 102 7.81 8.71 8.98
N THR A 103 8.06 7.87 7.97
CA THR A 103 7.93 8.17 6.53
C THR A 103 6.70 7.54 5.88
N GLY A 104 5.80 6.93 6.65
CA GLY A 104 4.57 6.32 6.15
C GLY A 104 4.71 4.88 5.66
N TYR A 105 5.68 4.11 6.15
CA TYR A 105 5.73 2.65 6.00
C TYR A 105 5.31 1.98 7.32
N PHE A 106 5.22 0.65 7.36
CA PHE A 106 5.02 -0.10 8.60
C PHE A 106 5.93 -1.34 8.64
N SER A 107 6.54 -1.60 9.79
CA SER A 107 7.23 -2.85 10.07
C SER A 107 6.86 -3.37 11.45
N TRP A 108 6.57 -4.67 11.59
CA TRP A 108 6.17 -5.26 12.87
C TRP A 108 7.28 -5.30 13.93
N ARG A 109 8.51 -4.87 13.62
CA ARG A 109 9.72 -5.08 14.45
C ARG A 109 9.61 -4.64 15.92
N SER A 110 8.51 -4.00 16.29
CA SER A 110 8.01 -3.88 17.66
C SER A 110 6.84 -4.85 17.91
N VAL A 111 6.96 -5.80 18.85
CA VAL A 111 5.92 -6.51 19.67
C VAL A 111 4.51 -6.90 19.12
N ARG A 112 4.03 -6.39 17.98
CA ARG A 112 2.63 -6.41 17.49
C ARG A 112 2.56 -6.14 15.98
N GLN A 113 1.89 -7.03 15.25
CA GLN A 113 1.44 -6.82 13.86
C GLN A 113 0.28 -5.82 13.82
N ALA A 114 0.14 -5.10 12.72
CA ALA A 114 -1.01 -4.25 12.47
C ALA A 114 -2.15 -5.03 11.82
N LEU A 115 -3.29 -4.37 11.63
CA LEU A 115 -4.50 -4.87 10.97
C LEU A 115 -5.16 -6.05 11.69
N ARG A 116 -4.90 -6.22 12.98
CA ARG A 116 -5.51 -7.30 13.77
C ARG A 116 -7.03 -7.14 13.74
N CYS A 117 -7.74 -8.19 13.31
CA CYS A 117 -9.20 -8.24 13.32
C CYS A 117 -9.68 -9.63 13.79
N ASP A 118 -10.80 -9.69 14.51
CA ASP A 118 -11.39 -10.97 14.99
C ASP A 118 -11.80 -11.90 13.83
N ARG A 119 -11.97 -11.33 12.63
CA ARG A 119 -12.27 -12.05 11.38
C ARG A 119 -11.02 -12.54 10.65
N GLY A 120 -9.85 -12.47 11.27
CA GLY A 120 -8.55 -12.75 10.65
C GLY A 120 -7.89 -11.47 10.13
N GLY A 121 -6.66 -11.61 9.65
CA GLY A 121 -5.93 -10.48 9.08
C GLY A 121 -4.78 -9.96 9.92
N GLN A 122 -3.58 -9.97 9.35
CA GLN A 122 -2.41 -9.36 9.93
C GLN A 122 -1.54 -8.73 8.86
N LEU A 123 -0.84 -7.67 9.24
CA LEU A 123 0.20 -7.03 8.45
C LEU A 123 1.49 -7.08 9.23
N SER A 124 2.47 -7.77 8.66
CA SER A 124 3.82 -7.86 9.22
C SER A 124 4.71 -6.74 8.67
N GLN A 125 4.46 -6.31 7.44
CA GLN A 125 5.24 -5.25 6.81
C GLN A 125 4.48 -4.60 5.67
N TYR A 126 4.62 -3.28 5.53
CA TYR A 126 4.11 -2.50 4.43
C TYR A 126 5.14 -1.46 4.01
N SER A 127 5.34 -1.30 2.70
CA SER A 127 6.20 -0.26 2.16
C SER A 127 5.70 0.29 0.82
N TYR A 128 6.27 1.41 0.39
CA TYR A 128 5.99 2.02 -0.89
C TYR A 128 7.25 2.61 -1.55
N TYR A 129 7.18 2.74 -2.87
CA TYR A 129 8.10 3.48 -3.71
C TYR A 129 7.32 4.36 -4.70
N VAL A 130 7.87 5.51 -5.00
CA VAL A 130 7.48 6.35 -6.13
C VAL A 130 8.63 6.35 -7.12
N HIS A 131 8.31 6.18 -8.41
CA HIS A 131 9.27 6.24 -9.50
C HIS A 131 8.84 7.33 -10.48
N TRP A 132 9.79 8.05 -11.07
CA TRP A 132 9.50 9.04 -12.11
C TRP A 132 10.69 9.23 -13.04
N ARG A 133 10.47 10.01 -14.10
CA ARG A 133 11.48 10.46 -15.05
C ARG A 133 11.45 11.96 -15.20
N ASP A 134 12.61 12.57 -15.41
CA ASP A 134 12.77 13.98 -15.75
C ASP A 134 13.96 14.17 -16.72
N GLY A 135 14.48 15.40 -16.85
CA GLY A 135 15.60 15.71 -17.72
C GLY A 135 16.91 15.01 -17.36
N ASP A 136 17.08 14.61 -16.09
CA ASP A 136 18.29 13.99 -15.56
C ASP A 136 18.23 12.45 -15.57
N GLY A 137 17.05 11.86 -15.76
CA GLY A 137 16.89 10.42 -15.99
C GLY A 137 15.77 9.77 -15.20
N GLU A 138 16.00 8.53 -14.77
CA GLU A 138 15.07 7.75 -13.95
C GLU A 138 15.39 7.92 -12.46
N HIS A 139 14.35 8.13 -11.67
CA HIS A 139 14.46 8.37 -10.24
C HIS A 139 13.50 7.48 -9.48
N ARG A 140 13.82 7.26 -8.20
CA ARG A 140 12.90 6.64 -7.25
C ARG A 140 13.12 7.19 -5.84
N ALA A 141 12.07 7.11 -5.05
CA ALA A 141 12.09 7.43 -3.63
C ALA A 141 11.11 6.53 -2.89
N GLY A 142 11.46 6.10 -1.69
CA GLY A 142 10.61 5.16 -0.96
C GLY A 142 11.26 4.61 0.29
N ASN A 143 10.57 3.65 0.91
CA ASN A 143 11.09 2.93 2.05
C ASN A 143 11.55 1.53 1.59
N PRO A 144 12.81 1.17 1.75
CA PRO A 144 13.28 -0.16 1.40
C PRO A 144 12.60 -1.26 2.21
N TYR A 145 12.41 -2.40 1.57
CA TYR A 145 11.84 -3.60 2.18
C TYR A 145 12.76 -4.22 3.24
N HIS A 146 14.07 -3.92 3.22
CA HIS A 146 15.04 -4.60 4.08
C HIS A 146 15.39 -3.85 5.37
N GLU A 147 15.31 -4.61 6.46
CA GLU A 147 16.25 -4.68 7.59
C GLU A 147 16.63 -3.37 8.30
N GLU A 148 17.36 -2.48 7.63
CA GLU A 148 18.16 -1.46 8.33
C GLU A 148 18.39 -0.23 7.45
N GLU A 149 17.65 -0.13 6.34
CA GLU A 149 17.97 0.87 5.34
C GLU A 149 17.23 2.18 5.63
N THR A 150 18.00 3.25 5.69
CA THR A 150 17.48 4.61 5.67
C THR A 150 16.57 4.79 4.45
N PRO A 151 15.47 5.57 4.56
CA PRO A 151 14.62 5.87 3.41
C PRO A 151 15.42 6.30 2.19
N GLU A 152 15.12 5.71 1.04
CA GLU A 152 15.80 6.02 -0.22
C GLU A 152 15.24 7.33 -0.78
N ASN A 153 16.11 8.33 -0.96
CA ASN A 153 15.74 9.63 -1.55
C ASN A 153 14.52 10.29 -0.90
N LEU A 154 14.34 10.15 0.42
CA LEU A 154 13.26 10.80 1.17
C LEU A 154 13.81 11.64 2.32
N ARG A 155 13.22 12.82 2.49
CA ARG A 155 13.43 13.73 3.61
C ARG A 155 12.10 13.96 4.31
N VAL A 156 12.11 13.81 5.63
CA VAL A 156 10.93 14.04 6.46
C VAL A 156 10.77 15.53 6.70
N LEU A 157 9.70 16.13 6.18
CA LEU A 157 9.31 17.51 6.48
C LEU A 157 8.45 17.54 7.74
N GLU A 158 7.44 16.67 7.80
CA GLU A 158 6.60 16.45 8.95
C GLU A 158 6.54 14.93 9.23
N PRO A 159 7.09 14.46 10.36
CA PRO A 159 7.06 13.03 10.67
C PRO A 159 5.61 12.57 10.85
N MET A 160 5.34 11.33 10.48
CA MET A 160 4.05 10.70 10.70
C MET A 160 3.59 10.82 12.16
N ARG A 161 2.37 11.33 12.37
CA ARG A 161 1.76 11.52 13.69
C ARG A 161 0.28 11.20 13.64
N ALA A 162 -0.25 10.72 14.77
CA ALA A 162 -1.70 10.64 14.96
C ALA A 162 -2.24 12.07 15.13
N ALA A 163 -3.21 12.45 14.28
CA ALA A 163 -4.02 13.66 14.44
C ALA A 163 -5.26 13.40 15.32
N GLY A 164 -5.50 12.13 15.66
CA GLY A 164 -6.55 11.65 16.55
C GLY A 164 -6.54 10.13 16.58
N PRO A 165 -7.50 9.47 17.26
CA PRO A 165 -7.56 8.00 17.33
C PRO A 165 -7.79 7.34 15.96
N ARG A 166 -8.35 8.08 15.00
CA ARG A 166 -8.78 7.58 13.69
C ARG A 166 -8.05 8.21 12.52
N GLU A 167 -6.94 8.90 12.77
CA GLU A 167 -6.21 9.57 11.70
C GLU A 167 -4.74 9.69 12.06
N ALA A 168 -3.89 9.29 11.11
CA ALA A 168 -2.47 9.60 11.14
C ALA A 168 -2.07 10.22 9.82
N TRP A 169 -1.17 11.19 9.83
CA TRP A 169 -0.59 11.72 8.61
C TRP A 169 0.82 12.28 8.81
N GLY A 170 1.52 12.45 7.71
CA GLY A 170 2.84 13.07 7.65
C GLY A 170 3.14 13.60 6.26
N LEU A 171 4.27 14.30 6.14
CA LEU A 171 4.74 14.91 4.91
C LEU A 171 6.22 14.60 4.70
N VAL A 172 6.53 14.00 3.56
CA VAL A 172 7.91 13.79 3.11
C VAL A 172 8.13 14.47 1.78
N GLU A 173 9.39 14.69 1.44
CA GLU A 173 9.84 15.27 0.18
C GLU A 173 11.03 14.48 -0.35
N THR A 174 11.20 14.41 -1.66
CA THR A 174 12.39 13.79 -2.25
C THR A 174 13.64 14.59 -1.91
N ALA A 175 14.82 13.96 -1.87
CA ALA A 175 16.03 14.66 -1.41
C ALA A 175 16.45 15.82 -2.33
N ASP A 176 16.06 15.73 -3.61
CA ASP A 176 16.21 16.75 -4.65
C ASP A 176 15.11 17.84 -4.62
N GLY A 177 14.05 17.67 -3.83
CA GLY A 177 12.92 18.60 -3.77
C GLY A 177 11.93 18.50 -4.95
N ALA A 178 12.06 17.51 -5.83
CA ALA A 178 11.19 17.34 -7.00
C ALA A 178 9.75 16.99 -6.61
N LEU A 179 9.56 16.14 -5.60
CA LEU A 179 8.24 15.61 -5.23
C LEU A 179 7.98 15.75 -3.73
N ARG A 180 6.81 16.28 -3.37
CA ARG A 180 6.25 16.21 -2.02
C ARG A 180 5.19 15.13 -1.94
N ILE A 181 5.24 14.33 -0.88
CA ILE A 181 4.34 13.20 -0.67
C ILE A 181 3.68 13.39 0.70
N ARG A 182 2.39 13.73 0.68
CA ARG A 182 1.55 13.68 1.88
C ARG A 182 1.01 12.26 2.02
N VAL A 183 1.27 11.64 3.17
CA VAL A 183 0.77 10.32 3.51
C VAL A 183 -0.27 10.46 4.62
N ARG A 184 -1.45 9.85 4.45
CA ARG A 184 -2.54 9.88 5.44
C ARG A 184 -3.15 8.50 5.59
N ALA A 185 -3.32 8.01 6.81
CA ALA A 185 -4.01 6.76 7.12
C ALA A 185 -5.32 7.02 7.87
N LEU A 186 -6.38 6.31 7.46
CA LEU A 186 -7.74 6.43 7.98
C LEU A 186 -8.39 5.05 8.12
N PRO A 187 -8.92 4.65 9.27
CA PRO A 187 -9.69 3.43 9.40
C PRO A 187 -11.10 3.63 8.82
N GLY A 188 -11.48 2.74 7.92
CA GLY A 188 -12.81 2.66 7.32
C GLY A 188 -13.85 2.04 8.26
N GLU A 189 -14.96 1.59 7.69
CA GLU A 189 -15.92 0.74 8.42
C GLU A 189 -15.46 -0.72 8.49
N GLY A 190 -15.56 -1.30 9.69
CA GLY A 190 -15.10 -2.66 10.00
C GLY A 190 -13.60 -2.88 9.76
N GLY A 191 -13.20 -4.08 9.34
CA GLY A 191 -11.81 -4.43 9.09
C GLY A 191 -11.26 -3.81 7.82
N CYS A 192 -11.17 -2.48 7.75
CA CYS A 192 -10.65 -1.75 6.59
C CYS A 192 -9.85 -0.51 7.02
N VAL A 193 -8.75 -0.26 6.33
CA VAL A 193 -7.90 0.91 6.49
C VAL A 193 -7.49 1.44 5.12
N ALA A 194 -7.60 2.75 4.93
CA ALA A 194 -7.10 3.45 3.77
C ALA A 194 -5.76 4.14 4.06
N VAL A 195 -4.82 4.05 3.13
CA VAL A 195 -3.59 4.86 3.12
C VAL A 195 -3.57 5.70 1.85
N GLU A 196 -3.80 6.99 2.02
CA GLU A 196 -3.82 8.00 0.97
C GLU A 196 -2.43 8.60 0.78
N PHE A 197 -2.02 8.70 -0.49
CA PHE A 197 -0.85 9.40 -0.97
C PHE A 197 -1.30 10.56 -1.85
N VAL A 198 -0.89 11.77 -1.51
CA VAL A 198 -0.97 12.92 -2.42
C VAL A 198 0.44 13.30 -2.85
N LEU A 199 0.73 13.03 -4.12
CA LEU A 199 2.03 13.26 -4.76
C LEU A 199 1.94 14.59 -5.49
N THR A 200 2.74 15.57 -5.07
CA THR A 200 2.76 16.92 -5.64
C THR A 200 4.14 17.21 -6.22
N ASN A 201 4.19 17.60 -7.49
CA ASN A 201 5.41 18.08 -8.10
C ASN A 201 5.77 19.45 -7.50
N ALA A 202 6.81 19.47 -6.68
CA ALA A 202 7.34 20.67 -6.03
C ALA A 202 8.54 21.27 -6.79
N GLY A 203 9.04 20.57 -7.80
CA GLY A 203 10.12 21.01 -8.67
C GLY A 203 9.68 22.01 -9.74
N ALA A 204 10.65 22.46 -10.52
CA ALA A 204 10.43 23.38 -11.64
C ALA A 204 10.16 22.67 -12.97
N GLU A 205 10.47 21.37 -13.05
CA GLU A 205 10.35 20.56 -14.27
C GLU A 205 9.16 19.60 -14.18
N ARG A 206 8.66 19.18 -15.34
CA ARG A 206 7.62 18.16 -15.44
C ARG A 206 8.20 16.79 -15.06
N LEU A 207 7.44 16.00 -14.31
CA LEU A 207 7.77 14.63 -13.97
C LEU A 207 6.96 13.69 -14.88
N ASP A 208 7.64 12.86 -15.66
CA ASP A 208 7.03 11.87 -16.56
C ASP A 208 7.07 10.46 -15.98
N ALA A 209 6.23 9.58 -16.53
CA ALA A 209 6.16 8.16 -16.17
C ALA A 209 6.11 7.91 -14.65
N LEU A 210 5.34 8.73 -13.94
CA LEU A 210 5.12 8.61 -12.50
C LEU A 210 4.47 7.26 -12.21
N ARG A 211 5.08 6.47 -11.35
CA ARG A 211 4.58 5.17 -10.89
C ARG A 211 4.59 5.11 -9.38
N PHE A 212 3.61 4.44 -8.83
CA PHE A 212 3.53 4.13 -7.41
C PHE A 212 3.57 2.63 -7.23
N SER A 213 4.49 2.16 -6.39
CA SER A 213 4.68 0.75 -6.09
C SER A 213 4.48 0.54 -4.60
N THR A 214 3.84 -0.56 -4.21
CA THR A 214 3.68 -0.94 -2.81
C THR A 214 3.98 -2.42 -2.59
N TYR A 215 4.50 -2.72 -1.42
CA TYR A 215 4.68 -4.06 -0.90
C TYR A 215 3.87 -4.21 0.37
N ALA A 216 3.21 -5.35 0.57
CA ALA A 216 2.62 -5.72 1.84
C ALA A 216 2.76 -7.22 2.11
N ASN A 217 3.18 -7.55 3.33
CA ASN A 217 3.18 -8.91 3.86
C ASN A 217 1.91 -9.12 4.69
N LEU A 218 0.94 -9.79 4.08
CA LEU A 218 -0.41 -9.98 4.60
C LEU A 218 -0.64 -11.44 4.98
N GLU A 219 -1.28 -11.66 6.12
CA GLU A 219 -1.66 -12.99 6.60
C GLU A 219 -3.17 -13.03 6.84
N ALA A 220 -3.88 -14.02 6.29
CA ALA A 220 -5.34 -14.04 6.32
C ALA A 220 -5.90 -14.55 7.67
N ASN A 221 -5.23 -15.50 8.32
CA ASN A 221 -5.72 -16.13 9.56
C ASN A 221 -4.70 -16.13 10.72
N HIS A 222 -3.69 -15.24 10.66
CA HIS A 222 -2.65 -15.12 11.68
C HIS A 222 -1.71 -16.34 11.78
N ASP A 223 -1.71 -17.18 10.75
CA ASP A 223 -0.81 -18.31 10.55
C ASP A 223 -0.32 -18.35 9.09
N HIS A 224 0.98 -18.12 8.87
CA HIS A 224 1.55 -18.03 7.52
C HIS A 224 1.67 -19.38 6.79
N ASP A 225 1.43 -20.51 7.47
CA ASP A 225 1.79 -21.83 6.93
C ASP A 225 0.92 -22.30 5.76
N ASN A 226 -0.26 -21.70 5.54
CA ASN A 226 -1.23 -22.17 4.53
C ASN A 226 -1.87 -21.07 3.67
N ASP A 227 -1.43 -19.83 3.81
CA ASP A 227 -2.00 -18.72 3.07
C ASP A 227 -1.74 -18.84 1.55
N LEU A 228 -2.79 -18.64 0.76
CA LEU A 228 -2.71 -18.57 -0.70
C LEU A 228 -2.91 -17.13 -1.15
N SER A 229 -1.89 -16.53 -1.76
CA SER A 229 -2.03 -15.21 -2.40
C SER A 229 -2.12 -15.29 -3.92
N LEU A 230 -3.01 -14.47 -4.47
CA LEU A 230 -3.23 -14.31 -5.90
C LEU A 230 -3.59 -12.86 -6.23
N LEU A 231 -3.52 -12.51 -7.51
CA LEU A 231 -4.15 -11.28 -8.00
C LEU A 231 -5.63 -11.53 -8.22
N ASP A 232 -6.44 -10.63 -7.69
CA ASP A 232 -7.88 -10.67 -7.82
C ASP A 232 -8.36 -9.44 -8.59
N ALA A 233 -9.02 -9.69 -9.73
CA ALA A 233 -9.48 -8.64 -10.63
C ALA A 233 -10.69 -7.86 -10.08
N ASP A 234 -11.54 -8.50 -9.27
CA ASP A 234 -12.74 -7.88 -8.71
C ASP A 234 -12.37 -6.96 -7.53
N LEU A 235 -11.40 -7.39 -6.71
CA LEU A 235 -10.78 -6.59 -5.66
C LEU A 235 -9.76 -5.58 -6.20
N GLY A 236 -9.26 -5.77 -7.43
CA GLY A 236 -8.31 -4.88 -8.07
C GLY A 236 -6.96 -4.83 -7.35
N GLY A 237 -6.50 -5.98 -6.84
CA GLY A 237 -5.35 -6.04 -5.93
C GLY A 237 -4.84 -7.45 -5.65
N VAL A 238 -4.01 -7.58 -4.62
CA VAL A 238 -3.59 -8.87 -4.07
C VAL A 238 -4.66 -9.33 -3.08
N LEU A 239 -5.06 -10.58 -3.21
CA LEU A 239 -5.91 -11.31 -2.27
C LEU A 239 -5.08 -12.41 -1.62
N VAL A 240 -5.12 -12.51 -0.30
CA VAL A 240 -4.60 -13.64 0.47
C VAL A 240 -5.77 -14.33 1.14
N ILE A 241 -5.82 -15.65 1.04
CA ILE A 241 -6.89 -16.50 1.56
C ILE A 241 -6.27 -17.57 2.45
N ASP A 242 -6.87 -17.79 3.61
CA ASP A 242 -6.64 -19.00 4.41
C ASP A 242 -7.68 -20.06 4.01
N PRO A 243 -7.31 -21.12 3.25
CA PRO A 243 -8.29 -22.08 2.74
C PRO A 243 -9.09 -22.84 3.83
N PRO A 244 -8.50 -23.24 4.98
CA PRO A 244 -9.23 -23.87 6.08
C PRO A 244 -10.38 -23.04 6.64
N THR A 245 -10.20 -21.73 6.84
CA THR A 245 -11.23 -20.87 7.44
C THR A 245 -12.05 -20.08 6.42
N GLY A 246 -11.54 -19.90 5.21
CA GLY A 246 -12.13 -19.04 4.18
C GLY A 246 -11.88 -17.54 4.39
N ARG A 247 -11.15 -17.17 5.45
CA ARG A 247 -10.81 -15.78 5.76
C ARG A 247 -9.94 -15.19 4.67
N CYS A 248 -10.18 -13.92 4.39
CA CYS A 248 -9.57 -13.21 3.27
C CYS A 248 -9.01 -11.86 3.75
N VAL A 249 -7.85 -11.51 3.22
CA VAL A 249 -7.27 -10.16 3.29
C VAL A 249 -6.91 -9.68 1.90
N THR A 250 -7.06 -8.39 1.65
CA THR A 250 -6.58 -7.77 0.42
C THR A 250 -5.83 -6.48 0.65
N LEU A 251 -4.90 -6.21 -0.27
CA LEU A 251 -4.42 -4.87 -0.59
C LEU A 251 -4.83 -4.55 -2.03
N GLY A 252 -5.66 -3.52 -2.18
CA GLY A 252 -6.06 -2.96 -3.47
C GLY A 252 -5.90 -1.43 -3.51
N ALA A 253 -6.30 -0.82 -4.61
CA ALA A 253 -6.29 0.63 -4.76
C ALA A 253 -7.61 1.19 -5.32
N LEU A 254 -7.75 2.52 -5.21
CA LEU A 254 -8.79 3.33 -5.87
C LEU A 254 -8.32 3.92 -7.19
#